data_AF-A0A363TKM7-F1
#
_entry.id   AF-A0A363TKM7-F1
#
_cell.length_a   1.000
_cell.length_b   1.000
_cell.length_c   1.000
_cell.angle_alpha   90.00
_cell.angle_beta   90.00
_cell.angle_gamma   90.00
#
_symmetry.space_group_name_H-M   'P 1'
#
loop_
_entity.id
_entity.type
_entity.pdbx_description
1 polymer ?
#
loop_
_entity_poly.entity_id
_entity_poly.type
_entity_poly.pdbx_seq_one_letter_code
_entity_poly.pdbx_strand_id
1 'polypeptide(L)'
;MNLVSRLQAKLRSLSHRERLVLLLCAVFLLALAVIRLGAYPALQSYRKSRADIPRRVATLARYRLAAQGEGKVDEAFADAGERLEQMEEGILPGENPAAAGAALQGILKPWAESAGTRLTSMRALAPVQKGEYSEVAVQLDLQTTSEGLVKILTEIPRHSKILKVKKLTVSSGFYGAATVNRREMLVVSIVIAGISDAAAPTRGEGAEE
;
A
#
# COMPACT_ATOMS: atom_id res chain seq x y z
N MET A 1 51.27 -61.15 23.66
CA MET A 1 52.05 -60.97 24.91
C MET A 1 52.60 -59.54 24.93
N ASN A 2 52.05 -58.70 25.79
CA ASN A 2 52.03 -57.24 25.66
C ASN A 2 53.41 -56.58 25.77
N LEU A 3 53.75 -55.67 24.84
CA LEU A 3 54.97 -54.84 24.87
C LEU A 3 55.11 -54.05 26.19
N VAL A 4 53.98 -53.73 26.81
CA VAL A 4 53.88 -53.07 28.11
C VAL A 4 54.53 -53.90 29.23
N SER A 5 54.38 -55.22 29.24
CA SER A 5 54.95 -56.06 30.31
C SER A 5 56.46 -56.26 30.16
N ARG A 6 57.00 -56.24 28.93
CA ARG A 6 58.45 -56.24 28.67
C ARG A 6 59.12 -54.93 29.09
N LEU A 7 58.44 -53.81 28.90
CA LEU A 7 58.89 -52.50 29.40
C LEU A 7 58.90 -52.49 30.94
N GLN A 8 57.86 -53.05 31.57
CA GLN A 8 57.73 -53.12 33.03
C GLN A 8 58.85 -53.94 33.70
N ALA A 9 59.28 -55.04 33.06
CA ALA A 9 60.37 -55.87 33.56
C ALA A 9 61.74 -55.18 33.45
N LYS A 10 62.02 -54.48 32.35
CA LYS A 10 63.26 -53.71 32.18
C LYS A 10 63.33 -52.47 33.08
N LEU A 11 62.21 -51.81 33.35
CA LEU A 11 62.12 -50.68 34.29
C LEU A 11 62.50 -51.06 35.74
N ARG A 12 62.36 -52.34 36.10
CA ARG A 12 62.69 -52.83 37.45
C ARG A 12 64.16 -53.17 37.65
N SER A 13 64.91 -53.42 36.59
CA SER A 13 66.34 -53.79 36.63
C SER A 13 67.31 -52.66 36.30
N LEU A 14 66.84 -51.41 36.16
CA LEU A 14 67.64 -50.26 35.77
C LEU A 14 68.03 -49.42 37.00
N SER A 15 69.31 -49.08 37.06
CA SER A 15 69.97 -48.40 38.18
C SER A 15 69.35 -47.02 38.41
N HIS A 16 69.40 -46.51 39.65
CA HIS A 16 68.79 -45.24 40.07
C HIS A 16 69.10 -44.06 39.13
N ARG A 17 70.27 -44.09 38.48
CA ARG A 17 70.73 -43.10 37.50
C ARG A 17 69.97 -43.16 36.17
N GLU A 18 69.60 -44.33 35.68
CA GLU A 18 68.88 -44.51 34.41
C GLU A 18 67.41 -44.12 34.53
N ARG A 19 66.80 -44.33 35.70
CA ARG A 19 65.44 -43.84 36.00
C ARG A 19 65.38 -42.31 35.99
N LEU A 20 66.42 -41.64 36.49
CA LEU A 20 66.49 -40.18 36.51
C LEU A 20 66.61 -39.61 35.09
N VAL A 21 67.43 -40.22 34.24
CA VAL A 21 67.56 -39.82 32.82
C VAL A 21 66.25 -40.04 32.05
N LEU A 22 65.55 -41.16 32.27
CA LEU A 22 64.25 -41.42 31.66
C LEU A 22 63.17 -40.42 32.10
N LEU A 23 63.15 -40.06 33.38
CA LEU A 23 62.22 -39.07 33.92
C LEU A 23 62.48 -37.69 33.31
N LEU A 24 63.75 -37.30 33.19
CA LEU A 24 64.15 -36.02 32.60
C LEU A 24 63.79 -35.95 31.11
N CYS A 25 63.99 -37.05 30.37
CA CYS A 25 63.59 -37.15 28.97
C CYS A 25 62.06 -37.12 28.78
N ALA A 26 61.31 -37.77 29.67
CA ALA A 26 59.85 -37.73 29.67
C ALA A 26 59.30 -36.33 29.96
N VAL A 27 59.88 -35.62 30.94
CA VAL A 27 59.52 -34.23 31.26
C VAL A 27 59.85 -33.30 30.10
N PHE A 28 60.99 -33.49 29.44
CA PHE A 28 61.39 -32.69 28.29
C PHE A 28 60.42 -32.87 27.10
N LEU A 29 60.02 -34.11 26.80
CA LEU A 29 59.02 -34.41 25.78
C LEU A 29 57.64 -33.81 26.13
N LEU A 30 57.24 -33.87 27.41
CA LEU A 30 56.00 -33.27 27.87
C LEU A 30 56.01 -31.74 27.70
N ALA A 31 57.11 -31.08 28.06
CA ALA A 31 57.28 -29.64 27.90
C ALA A 31 57.18 -29.21 26.42
N LEU A 32 57.85 -29.95 25.52
CA LEU A 32 57.75 -29.70 24.08
C LEU A 32 56.32 -29.89 23.54
N ALA A 33 55.61 -30.91 24.01
CA ALA A 33 54.21 -31.15 23.63
C ALA A 33 53.30 -30.00 24.07
N VAL A 34 53.43 -29.54 25.32
CA VAL A 34 52.65 -28.40 25.85
C VAL A 34 52.92 -27.11 25.08
N ILE A 35 54.19 -26.83 24.73
CA ILE A 35 54.54 -25.63 23.95
C ILE A 35 53.96 -25.71 22.53
N ARG A 36 54.09 -26.86 21.84
CA ARG A 36 53.55 -27.06 20.48
C ARG A 36 52.02 -27.02 20.43
N LEU A 37 51.34 -27.68 21.37
CA LEU A 37 49.88 -27.77 21.41
C LEU A 37 49.21 -26.53 22.03
N GLY A 38 49.88 -25.83 22.95
CA GLY A 38 49.30 -24.67 23.64
C GLY A 38 49.56 -23.33 22.95
N ALA A 39 50.79 -23.07 22.49
CA ALA A 39 51.17 -21.75 22.00
C ALA A 39 50.73 -21.49 20.54
N TYR A 40 50.75 -22.51 19.68
CA TYR A 40 50.45 -22.37 18.26
C TYR A 40 48.96 -22.12 17.92
N PRO A 41 47.97 -22.79 18.55
CA PRO A 41 46.56 -22.53 18.26
C PRO A 41 46.03 -21.24 18.92
N ALA A 42 46.57 -20.84 20.08
CA ALA A 42 46.15 -19.61 20.76
C ALA A 42 46.47 -18.34 19.95
N LEU A 43 47.63 -18.31 19.27
CA LEU A 43 48.05 -17.16 18.47
C LEU A 43 47.30 -17.06 17.13
N GLN A 44 46.83 -18.18 16.57
CA GLN A 44 46.00 -18.17 15.36
C GLN A 44 44.56 -17.74 15.62
N SER A 45 43.98 -18.11 16.77
CA SER A 45 42.64 -17.67 17.17
C SER A 45 42.58 -16.15 17.38
N TYR A 46 43.61 -15.53 17.97
CA TYR A 46 43.68 -14.08 18.14
C TYR A 46 43.81 -13.29 16.83
N ARG A 47 44.52 -13.82 15.82
CA ARG A 47 44.68 -13.16 14.51
C ARG A 47 43.42 -13.24 13.65
N LYS A 48 42.66 -14.33 13.73
CA LYS A 48 41.36 -14.46 13.04
C LYS A 48 40.29 -13.55 13.67
N SER A 49 40.25 -13.45 15.00
CA SER A 49 39.29 -12.56 15.67
C SER A 49 39.50 -11.06 15.40
N ARG A 50 40.72 -10.60 15.10
CA ARG A 50 40.97 -9.21 14.68
C ARG A 50 40.61 -8.93 13.21
N ALA A 51 40.72 -9.92 12.33
CA ALA A 51 40.39 -9.77 10.91
C ALA A 51 38.87 -9.65 10.65
N ASP A 52 38.03 -10.17 11.56
CA ASP A 52 36.57 -10.12 11.45
C ASP A 52 35.92 -8.87 12.08
N ILE A 53 36.69 -8.04 12.80
CA ILE A 53 36.22 -6.77 13.37
C ILE A 53 35.63 -5.84 12.29
N PRO A 54 36.32 -5.54 11.17
CA PRO A 54 35.76 -4.66 10.14
C PRO A 54 34.50 -5.25 9.49
N ARG A 55 34.41 -6.58 9.35
CA ARG A 55 33.22 -7.25 8.80
C ARG A 55 32.00 -7.07 9.71
N ARG A 56 32.18 -7.24 11.03
CA ARG A 56 31.09 -7.05 12.02
C ARG A 56 30.61 -5.60 12.08
N VAL A 57 31.51 -4.63 11.96
CA VAL A 57 31.17 -3.20 11.91
C VAL A 57 30.38 -2.86 10.64
N ALA A 58 30.79 -3.37 9.47
CA ALA A 58 30.08 -3.15 8.22
C ALA A 58 28.67 -3.76 8.23
N THR A 59 28.51 -4.95 8.81
CA THR A 59 27.20 -5.59 9.00
C THR A 59 26.30 -4.78 9.94
N LEU A 60 26.82 -4.29 11.07
CA LEU A 60 26.04 -3.43 11.99
C LEU A 60 25.64 -2.09 11.35
N ALA A 61 26.51 -1.49 10.53
CA ALA A 61 26.19 -0.27 9.80
C ALA A 61 25.05 -0.50 8.79
N ARG A 62 25.05 -1.63 8.08
CA ARG A 62 23.96 -2.01 7.17
C ARG A 62 22.63 -2.21 7.88
N TYR A 63 22.63 -2.91 9.02
CA TYR A 63 21.41 -3.08 9.81
C TYR A 63 20.88 -1.76 10.39
N ARG A 64 21.76 -0.83 10.80
CA ARG A 64 21.34 0.50 11.25
C ARG A 64 20.74 1.33 10.12
N LEU A 65 21.29 1.27 8.91
CA LEU A 65 20.73 1.95 7.74
C LEU A 65 19.36 1.37 7.33
N ALA A 66 19.19 0.04 7.41
CA ALA A 66 17.91 -0.62 7.17
C ALA A 66 16.86 -0.21 8.22
N ALA A 67 17.21 -0.25 9.50
CA ALA A 67 16.32 0.16 10.60
C ALA A 67 15.94 1.65 10.56
N GLN A 68 16.83 2.52 10.06
CA GLN A 68 16.51 3.94 9.81
C GLN A 68 15.59 4.13 8.60
N GLY A 69 15.53 3.17 7.68
CA GLY A 69 14.63 3.16 6.53
C GLY A 69 13.22 2.67 6.86
N GLU A 70 13.07 1.77 7.84
CA GLU A 70 11.76 1.21 8.24
C GLU A 70 10.76 2.30 8.65
N GLY A 71 11.17 3.24 9.52
CA GLY A 71 10.26 4.32 9.95
C GLY A 71 9.79 5.24 8.80
N LYS A 72 10.62 5.44 7.76
CA LYS A 72 10.23 6.23 6.57
C LYS A 72 9.31 5.46 5.64
N VAL A 73 9.43 4.14 5.61
CA VAL A 73 8.56 3.26 4.82
C VAL A 73 7.20 3.17 5.50
N ASP A 74 7.16 3.01 6.83
CA ASP A 74 5.91 2.98 7.61
C ASP A 74 5.16 4.31 7.53
N GLU A 75 5.87 5.45 7.62
CA GLU A 75 5.28 6.78 7.44
C GLU A 75 4.74 6.97 6.02
N ALA A 76 5.47 6.53 4.99
CA ALA A 76 5.01 6.57 3.61
C ALA A 76 3.79 5.66 3.34
N PHE A 77 3.70 4.50 4.01
CA PHE A 77 2.54 3.61 3.93
C PHE A 77 1.32 4.21 4.65
N ALA A 78 1.52 4.84 5.81
CA ALA A 78 0.45 5.54 6.51
C ALA A 78 -0.09 6.73 5.68
N ASP A 79 0.80 7.56 5.13
CA ASP A 79 0.45 8.65 4.22
C ASP A 79 -0.29 8.15 2.97
N ALA A 80 0.14 7.01 2.41
CA ALA A 80 -0.51 6.40 1.26
C ALA A 80 -1.91 5.86 1.62
N GLY A 81 -2.05 5.24 2.80
CA GLY A 81 -3.33 4.77 3.32
C GLY A 81 -4.32 5.90 3.54
N GLU A 82 -3.89 6.99 4.19
CA GLU A 82 -4.75 8.15 4.44
C GLU A 82 -5.20 8.82 3.14
N ARG A 83 -4.32 8.91 2.13
CA ARG A 83 -4.68 9.41 0.80
C ARG A 83 -5.67 8.50 0.08
N LEU A 84 -5.56 7.19 0.25
CA LEU A 84 -6.51 6.23 -0.32
C LEU A 84 -7.88 6.36 0.35
N GLU A 85 -7.95 6.45 1.67
CA GLU A 85 -9.20 6.68 2.40
C GLU A 85 -9.88 7.98 1.97
N GLN A 86 -9.12 9.07 1.82
CA GLN A 86 -9.64 10.35 1.31
C GLN A 86 -10.16 10.23 -0.14
N MET A 87 -9.50 9.43 -0.97
CA MET A 87 -9.95 9.17 -2.35
C MET A 87 -11.20 8.29 -2.39
N GLU A 88 -11.29 7.26 -1.54
CA GLU A 88 -12.45 6.39 -1.38
C GLU A 88 -13.68 7.16 -0.86
N GLU A 89 -13.47 8.11 0.05
CA GLU A 89 -14.54 9.00 0.51
C GLU A 89 -15.14 9.83 -0.63
N GLY A 90 -14.36 10.12 -1.67
CA GLY A 90 -14.82 10.79 -2.90
C GLY A 90 -15.69 9.93 -3.82
N ILE A 91 -15.68 8.60 -3.66
CA ILE A 91 -16.40 7.65 -4.52
C ILE A 91 -17.90 7.60 -4.14
N LEU A 92 -18.76 7.39 -5.14
CA LEU A 92 -20.19 7.21 -4.94
C LEU A 92 -20.47 5.95 -4.11
N PRO A 93 -21.33 6.03 -3.08
CA PRO A 93 -21.66 4.87 -2.27
C PRO A 93 -22.53 3.89 -3.07
N GLY A 94 -22.22 2.60 -2.92
CA GLY A 94 -23.01 1.51 -3.50
C GLY A 94 -22.13 0.37 -3.98
N GLU A 95 -22.48 -0.85 -3.59
CA GLU A 95 -21.77 -2.07 -3.99
C GLU A 95 -21.87 -2.33 -5.49
N ASN A 96 -22.86 -1.74 -6.19
CA ASN A 96 -23.05 -1.93 -7.61
C ASN A 96 -23.32 -0.60 -8.36
N PRO A 97 -23.05 -0.53 -9.69
CA PRO A 97 -23.23 0.71 -10.45
C PRO A 97 -24.68 1.21 -10.47
N ALA A 98 -25.66 0.32 -10.32
CA ALA A 98 -27.07 0.71 -10.23
C ALA A 98 -27.39 1.45 -8.92
N ALA A 99 -26.87 0.97 -7.78
CA ALA A 99 -27.00 1.60 -6.47
C ALA A 99 -26.28 2.94 -6.43
N ALA A 100 -25.07 3.01 -7.01
CA ALA A 100 -24.35 4.27 -7.16
C ALA A 100 -25.12 5.29 -8.02
N GLY A 101 -25.83 4.84 -9.05
CA GLY A 101 -26.73 5.67 -9.86
C GLY A 101 -27.92 6.20 -9.04
N ALA A 102 -28.52 5.36 -8.20
CA ALA A 102 -29.60 5.78 -7.30
C ALA A 102 -29.10 6.77 -6.22
N ALA A 103 -27.91 6.54 -5.66
CA ALA A 103 -27.28 7.47 -4.73
C ALA A 103 -27.00 8.83 -5.39
N LEU A 104 -26.50 8.83 -6.62
CA LEU A 104 -26.29 10.05 -7.40
C LEU A 104 -27.61 10.78 -7.67
N GLN A 105 -28.69 10.07 -8.01
CA GLN A 105 -30.01 10.68 -8.14
C GLN A 105 -30.51 11.29 -6.81
N GLY A 106 -30.25 10.63 -5.68
CA GLY A 106 -30.58 11.15 -4.35
C GLY A 106 -29.85 12.45 -4.02
N ILE A 107 -28.58 12.59 -4.41
CA ILE A 107 -27.79 13.81 -4.24
C ILE A 107 -28.32 14.94 -5.14
N LEU A 108 -28.68 14.62 -6.39
CA LEU A 108 -29.06 15.63 -7.39
C LEU A 108 -30.51 16.11 -7.25
N LYS A 109 -31.40 15.30 -6.68
CA LYS A 109 -32.83 15.63 -6.53
C LYS A 109 -33.09 16.91 -5.72
N PRO A 110 -32.49 17.12 -4.52
CA PRO A 110 -32.65 18.37 -3.78
C PRO A 110 -32.18 19.61 -4.55
N TRP A 111 -31.13 19.48 -5.38
CA TRP A 111 -30.64 20.58 -6.21
C TRP A 111 -31.60 20.90 -7.36
N ALA A 112 -32.19 19.86 -7.96
CA ALA A 112 -33.16 20.01 -9.03
C ALA A 112 -34.54 20.50 -8.57
N GLU A 113 -34.90 20.26 -7.31
CA GLU A 113 -36.15 20.71 -6.67
C GLU A 113 -36.01 22.04 -5.92
N SER A 114 -34.86 22.71 -6.06
CA SER A 114 -34.60 24.01 -5.41
C SER A 114 -35.58 25.11 -5.86
N ALA A 115 -35.71 26.16 -5.06
CA ALA A 115 -36.63 27.25 -5.35
C ALA A 115 -36.31 27.91 -6.71
N GLY A 116 -37.22 27.79 -7.67
CA GLY A 116 -37.07 28.35 -9.02
C GLY A 116 -36.56 27.38 -10.08
N THR A 117 -36.39 26.09 -9.76
CA THR A 117 -36.10 25.01 -10.72
C THR A 117 -37.29 24.05 -10.82
N ARG A 118 -37.62 23.61 -12.03
CA ARG A 118 -38.63 22.58 -12.28
C ARG A 118 -37.98 21.39 -12.97
N LEU A 119 -37.89 20.28 -12.27
CA LEU A 119 -37.37 19.03 -12.84
C LEU A 119 -38.39 18.45 -13.84
N THR A 120 -37.95 18.18 -15.07
CA THR A 120 -38.75 17.54 -16.12
C THR A 120 -38.50 16.04 -16.15
N SER A 121 -37.23 15.63 -16.12
CA SER A 121 -36.81 14.23 -16.20
C SER A 121 -35.47 14.03 -15.50
N MET A 122 -35.31 12.88 -14.85
CA MET A 122 -34.04 12.42 -14.30
C MET A 122 -33.87 10.94 -14.63
N ARG A 123 -32.78 10.59 -15.30
CA ARG A 123 -32.53 9.23 -15.79
C ARG A 123 -31.08 8.83 -15.56
N ALA A 124 -30.87 7.66 -14.94
CA ALA A 124 -29.55 7.03 -14.91
C ALA A 124 -29.20 6.47 -16.31
N LEU A 125 -27.98 6.75 -16.76
CA LEU A 125 -27.41 6.20 -17.99
C LEU A 125 -26.72 4.87 -17.70
N ALA A 126 -26.50 4.08 -18.75
CA ALA A 126 -25.76 2.83 -18.63
C ALA A 126 -24.34 3.10 -18.09
N PRO A 127 -23.89 2.34 -17.07
CA PRO A 127 -22.56 2.51 -16.51
C PRO A 127 -21.48 2.14 -17.53
N VAL A 128 -20.37 2.87 -17.52
CA VAL A 128 -19.23 2.63 -18.41
C VAL A 128 -18.07 2.13 -17.57
N GLN A 129 -17.70 0.86 -17.76
CA GLN A 129 -16.57 0.25 -17.07
C GLN A 129 -15.24 0.87 -17.55
N LYS A 130 -14.42 1.34 -16.61
CA LYS A 130 -13.07 1.90 -16.85
C LYS A 130 -12.07 1.21 -15.92
N GLY A 131 -11.71 -0.02 -16.27
CA GLY A 131 -10.84 -0.85 -15.43
C GLY A 131 -11.54 -1.24 -14.13
N GLU A 132 -10.89 -1.00 -12.99
CA GLU A 132 -11.40 -1.31 -11.65
C GLU A 132 -12.48 -0.34 -11.14
N TYR A 133 -12.84 0.69 -11.93
CA TYR A 133 -13.91 1.62 -11.58
C TYR A 133 -15.00 1.65 -12.64
N SER A 134 -16.22 1.96 -12.21
CA SER A 134 -17.37 2.16 -13.07
C SER A 134 -17.76 3.63 -13.08
N GLU A 135 -17.86 4.24 -14.26
CA GLU A 135 -18.41 5.59 -14.40
C GLU A 135 -19.92 5.51 -14.50
N VAL A 136 -20.62 6.10 -13.53
CA VAL A 136 -22.08 6.15 -13.49
C VAL A 136 -22.53 7.58 -13.78
N ALA A 137 -23.41 7.74 -14.77
CA ALA A 137 -23.88 9.05 -15.19
C ALA A 137 -25.40 9.17 -15.04
N VAL A 138 -25.87 10.35 -14.65
CA VAL A 138 -27.28 10.70 -14.58
C VAL A 138 -27.52 11.91 -15.47
N GLN A 139 -28.52 11.80 -16.35
CA GLN A 139 -29.03 12.91 -17.13
C GLN A 139 -30.19 13.56 -16.39
N LEU A 140 -30.14 14.89 -16.29
CA LEU A 140 -31.16 15.73 -15.69
C LEU A 140 -31.64 16.72 -16.74
N ASP A 141 -32.95 16.73 -16.97
CA ASP A 141 -33.63 17.71 -17.79
C ASP A 141 -34.50 18.57 -16.87
N LEU A 142 -34.21 19.86 -16.80
CA LEU A 142 -34.85 20.80 -15.88
C LEU A 142 -35.12 22.14 -16.56
N GLN A 143 -36.09 22.87 -16.05
CA GLN A 143 -36.38 24.25 -16.42
C GLN A 143 -35.98 25.15 -15.27
N THR A 144 -35.13 26.15 -15.52
CA THR A 144 -34.62 27.04 -14.47
C THR A 144 -34.35 28.45 -14.98
N THR A 145 -34.07 29.36 -14.07
CA THR A 145 -33.53 30.69 -14.40
C THR A 145 -32.01 30.63 -14.51
N SER A 146 -31.39 31.64 -15.12
CA SER A 146 -29.93 31.78 -15.19
C SER A 146 -29.27 31.72 -13.80
N GLU A 147 -29.89 32.33 -12.78
CA GLU A 147 -29.41 32.27 -11.39
C GLU A 147 -29.52 30.86 -10.79
N GLY A 148 -30.62 30.15 -11.05
CA GLY A 148 -30.81 28.78 -10.58
C GLY A 148 -29.81 27.81 -11.20
N LEU A 149 -29.48 27.98 -12.48
CA LEU A 149 -28.45 27.19 -13.14
C LEU A 149 -27.07 27.41 -12.51
N VAL A 150 -26.69 28.67 -12.25
CA VAL A 150 -25.41 28.99 -11.61
C VAL A 150 -25.32 28.38 -10.21
N LYS A 151 -26.41 28.41 -9.42
CA LYS A 151 -26.45 27.77 -8.11
C LYS A 151 -26.17 26.26 -8.23
N ILE A 152 -26.88 25.56 -9.11
CA ILE A 152 -26.68 24.11 -9.31
C ILE A 152 -25.23 23.81 -9.72
N LEU A 153 -24.67 24.55 -10.69
CA LEU A 153 -23.30 24.33 -11.15
C LEU A 153 -22.24 24.64 -10.08
N THR A 154 -22.54 25.52 -9.13
CA THR A 154 -21.64 25.86 -8.02
C THR A 154 -21.67 24.82 -6.90
N GLU A 155 -22.79 24.12 -6.71
CA GLU A 155 -22.92 23.05 -5.70
C GLU A 155 -22.18 21.76 -6.10
N ILE A 156 -22.08 21.46 -7.41
CA ILE A 156 -21.38 20.26 -7.91
C ILE A 156 -19.93 20.16 -7.41
N PRO A 157 -19.05 21.17 -7.57
CA PRO A 157 -17.66 21.09 -7.10
C PRO A 157 -17.51 21.19 -5.57
N ARG A 158 -18.55 21.61 -4.84
CA ARG A 158 -18.53 21.74 -3.38
C ARG A 158 -18.90 20.44 -2.66
N HIS A 159 -19.48 19.49 -3.36
CA HIS A 159 -19.89 18.22 -2.77
C HIS A 159 -18.67 17.37 -2.45
N SER A 160 -18.74 16.56 -1.38
CA SER A 160 -17.66 15.66 -0.95
C SER A 160 -17.37 14.53 -1.94
N LYS A 161 -18.14 14.40 -3.02
CA LYS A 161 -18.05 13.31 -4.00
C LYS A 161 -17.45 13.83 -5.30
N ILE A 162 -16.67 12.99 -5.97
CA ILE A 162 -16.04 13.31 -7.26
C ILE A 162 -17.12 13.30 -8.35
N LEU A 163 -17.68 14.48 -8.62
CA LEU A 163 -18.70 14.69 -9.64
C LEU A 163 -18.14 15.50 -10.81
N LYS A 164 -18.48 15.09 -12.04
CA LYS A 164 -18.08 15.74 -13.28
C LYS A 164 -19.28 16.01 -14.17
N VAL A 165 -19.37 17.22 -14.71
CA VAL A 165 -20.32 17.54 -15.78
C VAL A 165 -19.74 17.06 -17.12
N LYS A 166 -20.41 16.09 -17.77
CA LYS A 166 -20.00 15.57 -19.08
C LYS A 166 -20.56 16.37 -20.24
N LYS A 167 -21.81 16.80 -20.10
CA LYS A 167 -22.55 17.51 -21.14
C LYS A 167 -23.51 18.49 -20.48
N LEU A 168 -23.56 19.69 -21.02
CA LEU A 168 -24.50 20.73 -20.64
C LEU A 168 -25.06 21.35 -21.91
N THR A 169 -26.36 21.24 -22.10
CA THR A 169 -27.10 21.91 -23.15
C THR A 169 -28.05 22.89 -22.49
N VAL A 170 -27.92 24.17 -22.83
CA VAL A 170 -28.82 25.22 -22.37
C VAL A 170 -29.56 25.76 -23.58
N SER A 171 -30.88 25.74 -23.53
CA SER A 171 -31.73 26.34 -24.54
C SER A 171 -32.61 27.39 -23.89
N SER A 172 -32.66 28.59 -24.47
CA SER A 172 -33.61 29.60 -24.03
C SER A 172 -35.02 29.19 -24.46
N GLY A 173 -35.99 29.23 -23.54
CA GLY A 173 -37.40 29.12 -23.89
C GLY A 173 -37.78 30.17 -24.95
N PHE A 174 -38.72 29.82 -25.84
CA PHE A 174 -39.09 30.63 -27.00
C PHE A 174 -39.38 32.10 -26.65
N TYR A 175 -38.53 33.01 -27.14
CA TYR A 175 -38.71 34.46 -27.02
C TYR A 175 -39.57 34.97 -28.17
N GLY A 176 -40.87 35.13 -27.94
CA GLY A 176 -41.70 35.99 -28.80
C GLY A 176 -41.42 37.46 -28.49
N ALA A 177 -41.40 38.33 -29.50
CA ALA A 177 -41.11 39.77 -29.39
C ALA A 177 -42.05 40.58 -28.45
N ALA A 178 -43.04 39.93 -27.81
CA ALA A 178 -44.04 40.56 -26.94
C ALA A 178 -43.74 40.43 -25.44
N THR A 179 -42.62 39.83 -25.03
CA THR A 179 -42.35 39.54 -23.60
C THR A 179 -41.03 40.15 -23.12
N VAL A 180 -40.99 41.47 -22.97
CA VAL A 180 -39.83 42.21 -22.41
C VAL A 180 -39.69 42.02 -20.88
N ASN A 181 -40.70 41.42 -20.22
CA ASN A 181 -40.75 41.31 -18.75
C ASN A 181 -41.09 39.89 -18.22
N ARG A 182 -40.88 38.82 -19.01
CA ARG A 182 -40.97 37.45 -18.47
C ARG A 182 -39.62 37.06 -17.89
N ARG A 183 -39.64 36.51 -16.67
CA ARG A 183 -38.48 35.84 -16.05
C ARG A 183 -37.92 34.84 -17.05
N GLU A 184 -36.65 34.99 -17.40
CA GLU A 184 -35.92 34.10 -18.29
C GLU A 184 -36.06 32.66 -17.81
N MET A 185 -36.59 31.79 -18.68
CA MET A 185 -36.75 30.37 -18.40
C MET A 185 -35.91 29.59 -19.39
N LEU A 186 -34.86 28.98 -18.87
CA LEU A 186 -33.92 28.12 -19.57
C LEU A 186 -34.40 26.69 -19.47
N VAL A 187 -34.40 25.99 -20.59
CA VAL A 187 -34.50 24.53 -20.66
C VAL A 187 -33.08 23.99 -20.66
N VAL A 188 -32.72 23.27 -19.61
CA VAL A 188 -31.38 22.76 -19.38
C VAL A 188 -31.40 21.25 -19.41
N SER A 189 -30.50 20.65 -20.18
CA SER A 189 -30.19 19.23 -20.12
C SER A 189 -28.73 19.08 -19.70
N ILE A 190 -28.49 18.46 -18.55
CA ILE A 190 -27.16 18.26 -17.98
C ILE A 190 -26.91 16.79 -17.71
N VAL A 191 -25.72 16.31 -18.04
CA VAL A 191 -25.26 14.96 -17.72
C VAL A 191 -24.14 15.08 -16.70
N ILE A 192 -24.40 14.56 -15.50
CA ILE A 192 -23.45 14.53 -14.39
C ILE A 192 -22.99 13.10 -14.20
N ALA A 193 -21.69 12.89 -14.07
CA ALA A 193 -21.09 11.59 -13.83
C ALA A 193 -20.32 11.57 -12.52
N GLY A 194 -20.36 10.42 -11.85
CA GLY A 194 -19.50 10.11 -10.72
C GLY A 194 -18.83 8.76 -10.91
N ILE A 195 -17.88 8.47 -10.04
CA ILE A 195 -17.12 7.23 -10.03
C ILE A 195 -17.73 6.32 -8.95
N SER A 196 -17.94 5.05 -9.29
CA SER A 196 -18.29 4.00 -8.33
C SER A 196 -17.28 2.87 -8.41
N ASP A 197 -17.25 2.05 -7.37
CA ASP A 197 -16.55 0.77 -7.42
C ASP A 197 -17.16 -0.13 -8.51
N ALA A 198 -16.31 -0.93 -9.14
CA ALA A 198 -16.69 -1.87 -10.17
C ALA A 198 -17.20 -3.16 -9.54
N ALA A 199 -18.51 -3.24 -9.21
CA ALA A 199 -19.11 -4.56 -9.12
C ALA A 199 -19.05 -5.25 -10.48
N ALA A 200 -18.65 -6.52 -10.46
CA ALA A 200 -18.79 -7.45 -11.55
C ALA A 200 -20.16 -7.29 -12.23
N PRO A 201 -20.22 -7.34 -13.58
CA PRO A 201 -21.45 -7.12 -14.31
C PRO A 201 -22.51 -8.07 -13.78
N THR A 202 -23.57 -7.52 -13.19
CA THR A 202 -24.81 -8.28 -12.99
C THR A 202 -25.23 -8.74 -14.37
N ARG A 203 -25.05 -10.04 -14.60
CA ARG A 203 -25.57 -10.80 -15.72
C ARG A 203 -27.05 -10.41 -15.84
N GLY A 204 -27.33 -9.51 -16.79
CA GLY A 204 -28.67 -9.24 -17.24
C GLY A 204 -29.18 -10.53 -17.85
N GLU A 205 -29.97 -11.25 -17.05
CA GLU A 205 -30.84 -12.31 -17.52
C GLU A 205 -31.93 -11.64 -18.36
N GLY A 206 -31.57 -11.37 -19.62
CA GLY A 206 -32.54 -11.36 -20.70
C GLY A 206 -32.95 -12.80 -20.94
N ALA A 207 -34.10 -13.18 -20.40
CA ALA A 207 -34.84 -14.37 -20.79
C ALA A 207 -36.31 -13.96 -20.96
N GLU A 208 -36.56 -13.15 -21.99
CA GLU A 208 -37.85 -13.08 -22.65
C GLU A 208 -37.61 -13.40 -24.13
N GLU A 209 -37.82 -14.66 -24.49
CA GLU A 209 -38.32 -15.11 -25.79
C GLU A 209 -39.38 -16.20 -25.53
#